data_AF-A0A1H9ZTL7-F1
#
_entry.id   AF-A0A1H9ZTL7-F1
#
_cell.length_a   1.000
_cell.length_b   1.000
_cell.length_c   1.000
_cell.angle_alpha   90.00
_cell.angle_beta   90.00
_cell.angle_gamma   90.00
#
_symmetry.space_group_name_H-M   'P 1'
#
loop_
_entity.id
_entity.type
_entity.pdbx_description
1 polymer ?
#
loop_
_entity_poly.entity_id
_entity_poly.type
_entity_poly.pdbx_seq_one_letter_code
_entity_poly.pdbx_strand_id
1 'polypeptide(L)'
;MLSLNKLLEMAKTDPEKQRILDKAISFFYCERNKDIESFIKNGSRGYDSNAVMLEEKGITRTYFLIDEDSFQETNEILDRAINIIERSQKLVGGRIIIVECENKDSLLEFYEEHGFESLQVNNSNGLLQLIRNYYK
;
A
#
# COMPACT_ATOMS: atom_id res chain seq x y z
N MET A 1 9.78 -5.75 1.54
CA MET A 1 8.50 -5.59 0.83
C MET A 1 8.24 -6.83 -0.04
N LEU A 2 7.26 -7.66 0.34
CA LEU A 2 6.76 -8.75 -0.50
C LEU A 2 5.40 -8.32 -1.09
N SER A 3 5.17 -8.57 -2.38
CA SER A 3 3.82 -8.44 -2.92
C SER A 3 2.92 -9.55 -2.37
N LEU A 4 1.64 -9.23 -2.18
CA LEU A 4 0.64 -10.22 -1.80
C LEU A 4 0.60 -11.37 -2.81
N ASN A 5 0.70 -11.09 -4.11
CA ASN A 5 0.76 -12.13 -5.13
C ASN A 5 1.93 -13.11 -4.90
N LYS A 6 3.14 -12.63 -4.59
CA LYS A 6 4.28 -13.51 -4.32
C LYS A 6 4.06 -14.39 -3.10
N LEU A 7 3.45 -13.84 -2.03
CA LEU A 7 3.07 -14.61 -0.84
C LEU A 7 2.03 -15.68 -1.17
N LEU A 8 1.03 -15.34 -1.99
CA LEU A 8 -0.01 -16.28 -2.43
C LEU A 8 0.57 -17.41 -3.28
N GLU A 9 1.48 -17.11 -4.21
CA GLU A 9 2.14 -18.16 -5.01
C GLU A 9 2.95 -19.12 -4.13
N MET A 10 3.67 -18.61 -3.13
CA MET A 10 4.37 -19.46 -2.16
C MET A 10 3.42 -20.35 -1.36
N ALA A 11 2.25 -19.82 -0.99
CA ALA A 11 1.23 -20.52 -0.22
C ALA A 11 0.47 -21.58 -1.05
N LYS A 12 0.18 -21.31 -2.32
CA LYS A 12 -0.46 -22.28 -3.24
C LYS A 12 0.34 -23.58 -3.39
N THR A 13 1.66 -23.47 -3.33
CA THR A 13 2.58 -24.62 -3.48
C THR A 13 2.81 -25.41 -2.20
N ASP A 14 2.38 -24.90 -1.04
CA ASP A 14 2.76 -25.42 0.27
C ASP A 14 1.63 -25.20 1.30
N PRO A 15 0.90 -26.27 1.69
CA PRO A 15 -0.20 -26.19 2.65
C PRO A 15 0.21 -25.61 4.02
N GLU A 16 1.46 -25.77 4.44
CA GLU A 16 1.93 -25.21 5.70
C GLU A 16 2.05 -23.68 5.59
N LYS A 17 2.62 -23.18 4.48
CA LYS A 17 2.71 -21.74 4.20
C LYS A 17 1.33 -21.11 4.03
N GLN A 18 0.39 -21.82 3.41
CA GLN A 18 -1.01 -21.37 3.34
C GLN A 18 -1.59 -21.15 4.74
N ARG A 19 -1.39 -22.10 5.66
CA ARG A 19 -1.88 -21.97 7.03
C ARG A 19 -1.24 -20.78 7.77
N ILE A 20 0.06 -20.55 7.56
CA ILE A 20 0.78 -19.42 8.15
C ILE A 20 0.24 -18.10 7.59
N LEU A 21 0.02 -18.01 6.27
CA LEU A 21 -0.52 -16.82 5.63
C LEU A 21 -1.94 -16.51 6.09
N ASP A 22 -2.82 -17.51 6.15
CA ASP A 22 -4.18 -17.34 6.66
C ASP A 22 -4.17 -16.83 8.11
N LYS A 23 -3.27 -17.38 8.93
CA LYS A 23 -3.07 -16.92 10.30
C LYS A 23 -2.59 -15.47 10.32
N ALA A 24 -1.58 -15.11 9.55
CA ALA A 24 -1.05 -13.75 9.49
C ALA A 24 -2.11 -12.72 9.05
N ILE A 25 -2.87 -13.02 7.99
CA ILE A 25 -3.97 -12.17 7.51
C ILE A 25 -5.05 -12.01 8.57
N SER A 26 -5.42 -13.08 9.27
CA SER A 26 -6.43 -13.03 10.35
C SER A 26 -6.00 -12.16 11.53
N PHE A 27 -4.70 -12.07 11.81
CA PHE A 27 -4.15 -11.24 12.88
C PHE A 27 -3.81 -9.81 12.46
N PHE A 28 -3.89 -9.46 11.17
CA PHE A 28 -3.63 -8.10 10.70
C PHE A 28 -4.52 -7.09 11.46
N TYR A 29 -3.99 -6.01 11.99
CA TYR A 29 -4.79 -5.06 12.76
C TYR A 29 -4.36 -3.64 12.40
N CYS A 30 -5.34 -2.78 12.13
CA CYS A 30 -5.08 -1.38 11.88
C CYS A 30 -6.09 -0.55 12.68
N GLU A 31 -5.63 0.06 13.77
CA GLU A 31 -6.47 0.94 14.57
C GLU A 31 -6.83 2.21 13.81
N ARG A 32 -5.86 2.78 13.08
CA ARG A 32 -5.99 4.07 12.41
C ARG A 32 -6.87 4.04 11.16
N ASN A 33 -6.93 2.90 10.46
CA ASN A 33 -7.70 2.78 9.23
C ASN A 33 -8.39 1.41 9.16
N LYS A 34 -9.66 1.39 9.60
CA LYS A 34 -10.46 0.17 9.62
C LYS A 34 -10.83 -0.32 8.23
N ASP A 35 -10.91 0.55 7.23
CA ASP A 35 -11.16 0.14 5.85
C ASP A 35 -10.00 -0.69 5.30
N ILE A 36 -8.74 -0.34 5.62
CA ILE A 36 -7.56 -1.15 5.26
C ILE A 36 -7.60 -2.50 5.98
N GLU A 37 -7.92 -2.52 7.29
CA GLU A 37 -8.04 -3.77 8.03
C GLU A 37 -9.11 -4.68 7.40
N SER A 38 -10.29 -4.13 7.12
CA SER A 38 -11.38 -4.82 6.43
C SER A 38 -10.99 -5.24 5.01
N PHE A 39 -10.23 -4.43 4.27
CA PHE A 39 -9.75 -4.77 2.93
C PHE A 39 -8.85 -6.01 2.93
N ILE A 40 -7.94 -6.10 3.92
CA ILE A 40 -7.02 -7.22 4.08
C ILE A 40 -7.74 -8.45 4.68
N LYS A 41 -8.70 -8.28 5.59
CA LYS A 41 -9.37 -9.37 6.31
C LYS A 41 -10.65 -9.92 5.69
N ASN A 42 -11.44 -9.10 5.00
CA ASN A 42 -12.83 -9.46 4.66
C ASN A 42 -12.89 -10.58 3.62
N GLY A 43 -12.99 -11.81 4.12
CA GLY A 43 -13.19 -13.07 3.39
C GLY A 43 -13.59 -14.18 4.36
N SER A 44 -14.20 -15.28 3.89
CA SER A 44 -14.52 -16.44 4.75
C SER A 44 -13.26 -17.21 5.20
N ARG A 45 -12.16 -17.05 4.46
CA ARG A 45 -10.77 -17.46 4.78
C ARG A 45 -9.82 -16.34 4.36
N GLY A 46 -8.56 -16.35 4.81
CA GLY A 46 -7.57 -15.33 4.43
C GLY A 46 -7.36 -15.20 2.92
N TYR A 47 -7.59 -16.29 2.18
CA TYR A 47 -7.59 -16.34 0.70
C TYR A 47 -8.80 -15.66 0.03
N ASP A 48 -9.92 -15.50 0.74
CA ASP A 48 -11.13 -14.88 0.18
C ASP A 48 -11.18 -13.36 0.40
N SER A 49 -10.07 -12.76 0.86
CA SER A 49 -10.07 -11.33 1.16
C SER A 49 -10.23 -10.48 -0.10
N ASN A 50 -10.84 -9.30 0.05
CA ASN A 50 -10.92 -8.32 -1.05
C ASN A 50 -9.54 -8.03 -1.66
N ALA A 51 -8.50 -7.95 -0.83
CA ALA A 51 -7.12 -7.78 -1.29
C ALA A 51 -6.64 -8.91 -2.20
N VAL A 52 -6.89 -10.18 -1.81
CA VAL A 52 -6.52 -11.35 -2.63
C VAL A 52 -7.31 -11.37 -3.93
N MET A 53 -8.63 -11.20 -3.85
CA MET A 53 -9.53 -11.19 -5.00
C MET A 53 -9.14 -10.13 -6.05
N LEU A 54 -8.78 -8.92 -5.63
CA LEU A 54 -8.38 -7.85 -6.53
C LEU A 54 -6.96 -8.04 -7.07
N GLU A 55 -6.05 -8.62 -6.29
CA GLU A 55 -4.69 -8.97 -6.73
C GLU A 55 -4.73 -10.04 -7.84
N GLU A 56 -5.56 -11.08 -7.70
CA GLU A 56 -5.74 -12.12 -8.72
C GLU A 56 -6.36 -11.59 -10.01
N LYS A 57 -7.28 -10.62 -9.89
CA LYS A 57 -7.87 -9.93 -11.05
C LYS A 57 -6.91 -8.91 -11.69
N GLY A 58 -5.75 -8.65 -11.08
CA GLY A 58 -4.81 -7.63 -11.53
C GLY A 58 -5.33 -6.21 -11.42
N ILE A 59 -6.35 -5.96 -10.59
CA ILE A 59 -6.97 -4.64 -10.40
C ILE A 59 -6.14 -3.81 -9.42
N THR A 60 -5.62 -4.45 -8.37
CA THR A 60 -4.77 -3.82 -7.37
C THR A 60 -3.43 -4.51 -7.29
N ARG A 61 -2.41 -3.78 -6.85
CA ARG A 61 -1.13 -4.35 -6.40
C ARG A 61 -0.95 -4.03 -4.93
N THR A 62 -1.07 -5.06 -4.09
CA THR A 62 -0.94 -4.96 -2.64
C THR A 62 0.44 -5.44 -2.24
N TYR A 63 1.10 -4.66 -1.40
CA TYR A 63 2.43 -4.98 -0.89
C TYR A 63 2.42 -4.99 0.62
N PHE A 64 2.99 -6.04 1.20
CA PHE A 64 3.26 -6.13 2.63
C PHE A 64 4.70 -5.71 2.90
N LEU A 65 4.85 -4.72 3.77
CA LEU A 65 6.12 -4.35 4.37
C LEU A 65 6.26 -5.21 5.62
N ILE A 66 7.11 -6.24 5.51
CA ILE A 66 7.46 -7.11 6.62
C ILE A 66 8.74 -6.54 7.20
N ASP A 67 8.67 -6.13 8.46
CA ASP A 67 9.78 -5.62 9.24
C ASP A 67 10.69 -6.81 9.59
N GLU A 68 11.60 -7.18 8.69
CA GLU A 68 12.61 -8.21 8.97
C GLU A 68 13.79 -7.64 9.78
N ASP A 69 14.00 -6.32 9.73
CA ASP A 69 15.01 -5.58 10.50
C ASP A 69 14.38 -4.28 11.00
N SER A 70 14.15 -4.22 12.30
CA SER A 70 13.62 -3.06 13.02
C SER A 70 14.27 -1.76 12.54
N PHE A 71 13.43 -0.85 12.02
CA PHE A 71 13.72 0.46 11.42
C PHE A 71 14.05 0.48 9.92
N GLN A 72 13.01 0.38 9.09
CA GLN A 72 13.00 1.14 7.83
C GLN A 72 12.61 2.59 8.15
N GLU A 73 13.49 3.54 7.82
CA GLU A 73 13.14 4.96 7.88
C GLU A 73 11.95 5.23 6.94
N THR A 74 11.00 6.06 7.36
CA THR A 74 9.78 6.38 6.60
C THR A 74 10.08 6.81 5.15
N ASN A 75 11.23 7.45 4.92
CA ASN A 75 11.75 7.82 3.61
C ASN A 75 11.90 6.61 2.68
N GLU A 76 12.55 5.53 3.16
CA GLU A 76 12.81 4.33 2.35
C GLU A 76 11.52 3.65 1.88
N ILE A 77 10.48 3.69 2.72
CA ILE A 77 9.18 3.12 2.39
C ILE A 77 8.54 3.91 1.24
N LEU A 78 8.51 5.24 1.36
CA LEU A 78 7.91 6.10 0.35
C LEU A 78 8.69 6.03 -0.96
N ASP A 79 10.02 6.11 -0.90
CA ASP A 79 10.90 5.97 -2.07
C ASP A 79 10.69 4.64 -2.79
N ARG A 80 10.55 3.54 -2.03
CA ARG A 80 10.29 2.24 -2.63
C ARG A 80 8.91 2.15 -3.27
N ALA A 81 7.89 2.75 -2.64
CA ALA A 81 6.54 2.82 -3.20
C ALA A 81 6.54 3.63 -4.51
N ILE A 82 7.16 4.81 -4.52
CA ILE A 82 7.35 5.64 -5.71
C ILE A 82 8.04 4.82 -6.81
N ASN A 83 9.18 4.19 -6.52
CA ASN A 83 9.93 3.37 -7.48
C ASN A 83 9.09 2.26 -8.14
N ILE A 84 8.21 1.61 -7.37
CA ILE A 84 7.27 0.60 -7.89
C ILE A 84 6.25 1.25 -8.84
N ILE A 85 5.70 2.41 -8.44
CA ILE A 85 4.75 3.17 -9.27
C ILE A 85 5.46 3.65 -10.55
N GLU A 86 6.69 4.15 -10.50
CA GLU A 86 7.42 4.61 -11.69
C GLU A 86 7.65 3.47 -12.68
N ARG A 87 8.05 2.29 -12.19
CA ARG A 87 8.23 1.09 -13.04
C ARG A 87 6.93 0.67 -13.70
N SER A 88 5.82 0.77 -12.98
CA SER A 88 4.48 0.45 -13.50
C SER A 88 4.04 1.49 -14.54
N GLN A 89 4.26 2.78 -14.25
CA GLN A 89 3.96 3.91 -15.14
C GLN A 89 4.66 3.77 -16.49
N LYS A 90 5.90 3.28 -16.52
CA LYS A 90 6.65 3.02 -17.76
C LYS A 90 6.01 1.95 -18.65
N LEU A 91 5.20 1.05 -18.07
CA LEU A 91 4.56 -0.05 -18.79
C LEU A 91 3.13 0.28 -19.22
N VAL A 92 2.34 0.93 -18.36
CA VAL A 92 0.90 1.13 -18.58
C VAL A 92 0.48 2.60 -18.72
N GLY A 93 1.43 3.53 -18.58
CA GLY A 93 1.15 4.96 -18.48
C GLY A 93 0.68 5.37 -17.08
N GLY A 94 0.48 6.66 -16.90
CA GLY A 94 0.17 7.28 -15.60
C GLY A 94 0.78 8.67 -15.55
N ARG A 95 0.03 9.65 -15.04
CA ARG A 95 0.43 11.07 -15.06
C ARG A 95 0.83 11.60 -13.70
N ILE A 96 0.18 11.14 -12.64
CA ILE A 96 0.29 11.70 -11.29
C ILE A 96 0.24 10.59 -10.25
N ILE A 97 0.97 10.79 -9.15
CA ILE A 97 0.74 10.13 -7.86
C ILE A 97 -0.09 11.09 -7.03
N ILE A 98 -1.10 10.58 -6.33
CA ILE A 98 -1.88 11.36 -5.36
C ILE A 98 -1.73 10.67 -4.00
N VAL A 99 -1.49 11.47 -2.97
CA VAL A 99 -1.51 11.05 -1.56
C VAL A 99 -2.50 11.93 -0.80
N GLU A 100 -3.26 11.31 0.10
CA GLU A 100 -4.07 12.03 1.09
C GLU A 100 -3.47 11.79 2.48
N CYS A 101 -3.27 12.84 3.25
CA CYS A 101 -2.74 12.74 4.61
C CYS A 101 -3.41 13.74 5.56
N GLU A 102 -3.15 13.60 6.87
CA GLU A 102 -3.58 14.60 7.84
C GLU A 102 -2.91 15.95 7.52
N ASN A 103 -3.63 17.05 7.71
CA ASN A 103 -3.11 18.40 7.48
C ASN A 103 -2.19 18.82 8.65
N LYS A 104 -0.93 18.38 8.60
CA LYS A 104 0.12 18.66 9.58
C LYS A 104 1.39 19.09 8.87
N ASP A 105 2.04 20.13 9.37
CA ASP A 105 3.25 20.70 8.76
C ASP A 105 4.35 19.65 8.56
N SER A 106 4.57 18.75 9.53
CA SER A 106 5.58 17.70 9.40
C SER A 106 5.29 16.67 8.30
N LEU A 107 4.02 16.43 7.97
CA LEU A 107 3.65 15.55 6.85
C LEU A 107 3.79 16.28 5.53
N LEU A 108 3.40 17.55 5.48
CA LEU A 108 3.58 18.41 4.31
C LEU A 108 5.07 18.48 3.94
N GLU A 109 5.94 18.85 4.88
CA GLU A 109 7.40 18.92 4.68
C GLU A 109 7.95 17.59 4.18
N PHE A 110 7.59 16.47 4.84
CA PHE A 110 8.03 15.14 4.42
C PHE A 110 7.64 14.80 2.98
N TYR A 111 6.40 15.08 2.56
CA TYR A 111 5.98 14.78 1.18
C TYR A 111 6.58 15.77 0.16
N GLU A 112 6.74 17.05 0.52
CA GLU A 112 7.40 18.04 -0.32
C GLU A 112 8.87 17.68 -0.59
N GLU A 113 9.59 17.18 0.42
CA GLU A 113 10.96 16.65 0.26
C GLU A 113 11.03 15.47 -0.73
N HIS A 114 9.94 14.71 -0.89
CA HIS A 114 9.81 13.61 -1.86
C HIS A 114 9.18 14.05 -3.20
N GLY A 115 9.10 15.36 -3.45
CA GLY A 115 8.67 15.94 -4.72
C GLY A 115 7.15 15.95 -4.93
N PHE A 116 6.37 15.94 -3.85
CA PHE A 116 4.93 16.21 -3.92
C PHE A 116 4.64 17.71 -3.74
N GLU A 117 3.52 18.15 -4.28
CA GLU A 117 3.01 19.52 -4.19
C GLU A 117 1.59 19.49 -3.63
N SER A 118 1.26 20.44 -2.76
CA SER A 118 -0.09 20.59 -2.20
C SER A 118 -1.10 20.94 -3.30
N LEU A 119 -2.19 20.17 -3.37
CA LEU A 119 -3.28 20.40 -4.33
C LEU A 119 -4.44 21.14 -3.67
N GLN A 120 -5.01 20.54 -2.62
CA GLN A 120 -6.15 21.08 -1.89
C GLN A 120 -6.35 20.34 -0.56
N VAL A 121 -7.14 20.91 0.34
CA VAL A 121 -7.68 20.21 1.51
C VAL A 121 -9.09 19.74 1.17
N ASN A 122 -9.36 18.46 1.37
CA ASN A 122 -10.69 17.89 1.16
C ASN A 122 -11.63 18.38 2.27
N ASN A 123 -12.62 19.20 1.89
CA ASN A 123 -13.55 19.82 2.84
C ASN A 123 -14.44 18.82 3.59
N SER A 124 -14.59 17.58 3.12
CA SER A 124 -15.44 16.57 3.75
C SER A 124 -14.75 15.82 4.89
N ASN A 125 -13.44 15.59 4.79
CA ASN A 125 -12.68 14.82 5.78
C ASN A 125 -11.48 15.57 6.38
N GLY A 126 -11.19 16.78 5.91
CA GLY A 126 -10.08 17.63 6.37
C GLY A 126 -8.69 17.14 5.93
N LEU A 127 -8.59 16.13 5.07
CA LEU A 127 -7.31 15.59 4.62
C LEU A 127 -6.67 16.50 3.56
N LEU A 128 -5.37 16.70 3.69
CA LEU A 128 -4.54 17.35 2.70
C LEU A 128 -4.30 16.38 1.53
N GLN A 129 -4.60 16.83 0.31
CA GLN A 129 -4.30 16.12 -0.93
C GLN A 129 -3.03 16.70 -1.55
N LEU A 130 -2.06 15.82 -1.81
CA LEU A 130 -0.76 16.12 -2.37
C LEU A 130 -0.60 15.36 -3.69
N ILE A 131 -0.01 16.01 -4.70
CA ILE A 131 0.24 15.39 -6.00
C ILE A 131 1.72 15.41 -6.33
N ARG A 132 2.20 14.33 -6.97
CA ARG A 132 3.51 14.31 -7.62
C ARG A 132 3.30 14.01 -9.09
N ASN A 133 3.73 14.91 -9.95
CA ASN A 133 3.66 14.69 -11.39
C ASN A 133 4.78 13.77 -11.87
N TYR A 134 4.47 12.97 -12.88
CA TYR A 134 5.48 12.35 -13.74
C TYR A 134 5.67 13.24 -14.97
N TYR A 135 6.45 14.32 -14.84
CA TYR A 135 6.95 15.04 -16.02
C TYR A 135 8.39 14.60 -16.31
N LYS A 136 8.51 14.05 -17.53
CA LYS A 136 9.67 13.54 -18.30
C LYS A 136 11.08 13.90 -17.80
#